data_AF-A0AAW7LKF3-F1
#
_entry.id   AF-A0AAW7LKF3-F1
#
_cell.length_a   1.000
_cell.length_b   1.000
_cell.length_c   1.000
_cell.angle_alpha   90.00
_cell.angle_beta   90.00
_cell.angle_gamma   90.00
#
_symmetry.space_group_name_H-M   'P 1'
#
loop_
_entity.id
_entity.type
_entity.pdbx_description
1 polymer ?
#
loop_
_entity_poly.entity_id
_entity_poly.type
_entity_poly.pdbx_seq_one_letter_code
_entity_poly.pdbx_strand_id
1 'polypeptide(L)'
;MANQSPSNIADNLMKSAGSATHAVVALTDKGPLAGFKKFLSRGSMIDMAVGVVMGSAVTTVVTSIGDNLISPLIGMIGGVPDLSGLLTITFNNSTISFGAILNALINFLLIGVAVYFCVILPINKLRDLTAAQDEAEAKEEGPSVEEQMLATLQEIRDELKKSNGSIG
;
A
#
# COMPACT_ATOMS: atom_id res chain seq x y z
N MET A 1 7.65 -41.79 -52.48
CA MET A 1 6.26 -42.01 -52.01
C MET A 1 6.36 -42.42 -50.56
N ALA A 2 5.98 -41.53 -49.62
CA ALA A 2 6.15 -41.77 -48.19
C ALA A 2 5.16 -42.85 -47.72
N ASN A 3 5.69 -43.97 -47.21
CA ASN A 3 4.93 -45.05 -46.62
C ASN A 3 4.33 -44.57 -45.29
N GLN A 4 3.09 -44.05 -45.32
CA GLN A 4 2.35 -43.68 -44.12
C GLN A 4 1.66 -44.92 -43.57
N SER A 5 2.39 -45.70 -42.75
CA SER A 5 1.81 -46.82 -42.01
C SER A 5 0.66 -46.33 -41.09
N PRO A 6 -0.42 -47.11 -40.94
CA PRO A 6 -1.59 -46.72 -40.14
C PRO A 6 -1.29 -46.42 -38.66
N SER A 7 -0.19 -46.95 -38.11
CA SER A 7 0.30 -46.65 -36.77
C SER A 7 0.74 -45.19 -36.60
N ASN A 8 1.43 -44.61 -37.60
CA ASN A 8 1.90 -43.22 -37.54
C ASN A 8 0.75 -42.20 -37.60
N ILE A 9 -0.38 -42.57 -38.20
CA ILE A 9 -1.57 -41.73 -38.30
C ILE A 9 -2.26 -41.70 -36.93
N ALA A 10 -2.41 -42.85 -36.27
CA ALA A 10 -2.95 -42.93 -34.92
C ALA A 10 -2.09 -42.17 -33.89
N ASP A 11 -0.76 -42.30 -33.96
CA ASP A 11 0.16 -41.55 -33.08
C ASP A 11 0.10 -40.04 -33.32
N ASN A 12 0.00 -39.57 -34.57
CA ASN A 12 -0.14 -38.15 -34.87
C ASN A 12 -1.52 -37.58 -34.49
N LEU A 13 -2.59 -38.37 -34.62
CA LEU A 13 -3.92 -37.99 -34.17
C LEU A 13 -3.98 -37.91 -32.64
N MET A 14 -3.37 -38.86 -31.93
CA MET A 14 -3.28 -38.85 -30.47
C MET A 14 -2.42 -37.69 -29.96
N LYS A 15 -1.30 -37.39 -30.63
CA LYS A 15 -0.43 -36.24 -30.30
C LYS A 15 -1.09 -34.89 -30.63
N SER A 16 -1.82 -34.81 -31.75
CA SER A 16 -2.58 -33.61 -32.16
C SER A 16 -3.77 -33.36 -31.22
N ALA A 17 -4.53 -34.42 -30.87
CA ALA A 17 -5.62 -34.36 -29.92
C ALA A 17 -5.14 -33.98 -28.50
N GLY A 18 -4.03 -34.58 -28.03
CA GLY A 18 -3.41 -34.22 -26.75
C GLY A 18 -2.96 -32.76 -26.69
N SER A 19 -2.32 -32.26 -27.75
CA SER A 19 -1.88 -30.87 -27.87
C SER A 19 -3.06 -29.88 -27.86
N ALA A 20 -4.13 -30.19 -28.60
CA ALA A 20 -5.34 -29.38 -28.62
C ALA A 20 -5.97 -29.31 -27.22
N THR A 21 -6.03 -30.43 -26.50
CA THR A 21 -6.62 -30.50 -25.15
C THR A 21 -5.87 -29.62 -24.14
N HIS A 22 -4.53 -29.61 -24.18
CA HIS A 22 -3.71 -28.74 -23.33
C HIS A 22 -3.81 -27.25 -23.71
N ALA A 23 -4.00 -26.93 -24.99
CA ALA A 23 -4.17 -25.56 -25.45
C ALA A 23 -5.50 -24.94 -24.98
N VAL A 24 -6.61 -25.72 -24.95
CA VAL A 24 -7.91 -25.22 -24.45
C VAL A 24 -7.90 -25.01 -22.93
N VAL A 25 -7.18 -25.86 -22.18
CA VAL A 25 -6.96 -25.68 -20.74
C VAL A 25 -6.14 -24.42 -20.46
N ALA A 26 -5.08 -24.16 -21.25
CA ALA A 26 -4.22 -22.99 -21.09
C ALA A 26 -4.90 -21.64 -21.42
N LEU A 27 -6.00 -21.63 -22.18
CA LEU A 27 -6.78 -20.42 -22.49
C LEU A 27 -7.81 -20.09 -21.39
N THR A 28 -8.29 -21.10 -20.65
CA THR A 28 -9.18 -20.91 -19.50
C THR A 28 -8.42 -20.35 -18.29
N ASP A 29 -7.14 -20.68 -18.15
CA ASP A 29 -6.26 -20.18 -17.07
C ASP A 29 -5.93 -18.67 -17.21
N LYS A 30 -6.10 -18.08 -18.40
CA LYS A 30 -5.79 -16.66 -18.67
C LYS A 30 -7.00 -15.73 -18.61
N GLY A 31 -7.94 -16.00 -17.71
CA GLY A 31 -9.04 -15.09 -17.42
C GLY A 31 -8.58 -13.80 -16.70
N PRO A 32 -9.38 -12.72 -16.71
CA PRO A 32 -9.08 -11.48 -15.98
C PRO A 32 -8.84 -11.70 -14.48
N LEU A 33 -9.40 -12.77 -13.92
CA LEU A 33 -9.22 -13.18 -12.52
C LEU A 33 -7.80 -13.72 -12.24
N ALA A 34 -7.19 -14.41 -13.20
CA ALA A 34 -5.78 -14.82 -13.12
C ALA A 34 -4.84 -13.61 -13.28
N GLY A 35 -5.20 -12.66 -14.15
CA GLY A 35 -4.50 -11.37 -14.28
C GLY A 35 -4.56 -10.54 -12.99
N PHE A 36 -5.71 -10.50 -12.33
CA PHE A 36 -5.90 -9.81 -11.05
C PHE A 36 -5.11 -10.49 -9.92
N LYS A 37 -5.16 -11.82 -9.82
CA LYS A 37 -4.33 -12.58 -8.87
C LYS A 37 -2.84 -12.29 -9.08
N LYS A 38 -2.38 -12.27 -10.34
CA LYS A 38 -0.99 -11.96 -10.71
C LYS A 38 -0.58 -10.53 -10.33
N PHE A 39 -1.51 -9.58 -10.40
CA PHE A 39 -1.31 -8.19 -10.01
C PHE A 39 -1.25 -8.02 -8.49
N LEU A 40 -2.16 -8.64 -7.75
CA LEU A 40 -2.10 -8.64 -6.28
C LEU A 40 -0.84 -9.35 -5.77
N SER A 41 -0.47 -10.49 -6.37
CA SER A 41 0.73 -11.25 -5.97
C SER A 41 2.05 -10.52 -6.21
N ARG A 42 2.02 -9.31 -6.80
CA ARG A 42 3.18 -8.43 -6.95
C ARG A 42 3.64 -7.82 -5.61
N GLY A 43 2.97 -8.14 -4.51
CA GLY A 43 3.38 -7.91 -3.11
C GLY A 43 3.22 -6.47 -2.66
N SER A 44 3.86 -5.54 -3.36
CA SER A 44 3.88 -4.09 -3.09
C SER A 44 2.49 -3.46 -2.99
N MET A 45 1.48 -4.00 -3.69
CA MET A 45 0.10 -3.47 -3.60
C MET A 45 -0.66 -3.98 -2.38
N ILE A 46 -0.43 -5.23 -1.97
CA ILE A 46 -1.19 -5.84 -0.86
C ILE A 46 -0.86 -5.14 0.44
N ASP A 47 0.42 -4.89 0.69
CA ASP A 47 0.87 -4.25 1.93
C ASP A 47 0.36 -2.80 2.04
N MET A 48 0.47 -2.02 0.96
CA MET A 48 -0.10 -0.68 0.88
C MET A 48 -1.63 -0.68 1.06
N ALA A 49 -2.33 -1.66 0.49
CA ALA A 49 -3.78 -1.77 0.63
C ALA A 49 -4.19 -2.08 2.08
N VAL A 50 -3.47 -2.97 2.76
CA VAL A 50 -3.71 -3.27 4.17
C VAL A 50 -3.46 -2.04 5.04
N GLY A 51 -2.38 -1.29 4.78
CA GLY A 51 -2.07 -0.04 5.48
C GLY A 51 -3.20 1.00 5.39
N VAL A 52 -3.77 1.21 4.20
CA VAL A 52 -4.89 2.15 3.99
C VAL A 52 -6.17 1.70 4.70
N VAL A 53 -6.49 0.41 4.63
CA VAL A 53 -7.69 -0.15 5.27
C VAL A 53 -7.58 -0.05 6.80
N MET A 54 -6.44 -0.44 7.37
CA MET A 54 -6.20 -0.35 8.82
C MET A 54 -6.14 1.10 9.30
N GLY A 55 -5.52 2.00 8.54
CA GLY A 55 -5.45 3.43 8.87
C GLY A 55 -6.83 4.10 8.89
N SER A 56 -7.71 3.75 7.94
CA SER A 56 -9.07 4.29 7.91
C SER A 56 -9.93 3.79 9.09
N ALA A 57 -9.79 2.51 9.48
CA ALA A 57 -10.48 1.96 10.63
C ALA A 57 -10.09 2.65 11.95
N VAL A 58 -8.80 2.88 12.18
CA VAL A 58 -8.32 3.61 13.38
C VAL A 58 -8.86 5.03 13.40
N THR A 59 -8.86 5.71 12.26
CA THR A 59 -9.41 7.07 12.13
C THR A 59 -10.89 7.08 12.53
N THR A 60 -11.70 6.12 12.07
CA THR A 60 -13.13 6.02 12.44
C THR A 60 -13.35 5.86 13.94
N VAL A 61 -12.54 5.05 14.62
CA VAL A 61 -12.66 4.86 16.07
C VAL A 61 -12.36 6.17 16.80
N VAL A 62 -11.29 6.86 16.40
CA VAL A 62 -10.90 8.11 17.06
C VAL A 62 -11.88 9.25 16.76
N THR A 63 -12.37 9.36 15.52
CA THR A 63 -13.44 10.29 15.15
C THR A 63 -14.71 10.02 15.96
N SER A 64 -15.08 8.76 16.15
CA SER A 64 -16.25 8.42 16.98
C SER A 64 -16.09 8.87 18.44
N ILE A 65 -14.88 8.84 18.99
CA ILE A 65 -14.62 9.34 20.34
C ILE A 65 -14.72 10.88 20.37
N GLY A 66 -14.17 11.55 19.35
CA GLY A 66 -14.31 13.00 19.18
C GLY A 66 -15.78 13.44 19.12
N ASP A 67 -16.53 12.83 18.21
CA ASP A 67 -17.92 13.22 17.94
C ASP A 67 -18.90 12.84 19.06
N ASN A 68 -18.70 11.69 19.73
CA ASN A 68 -19.66 11.21 20.73
C ASN A 68 -19.33 11.61 22.17
N LEU A 69 -18.08 11.96 22.48
CA LEU A 69 -17.68 12.39 23.83
C LEU A 69 -17.24 13.85 23.87
N ILE A 70 -16.38 14.26 22.94
CA ILE A 70 -15.75 15.59 23.01
C ILE A 70 -16.67 16.68 22.47
N SER A 71 -17.32 16.49 21.32
CA SER A 71 -18.25 17.47 20.76
C SER A 71 -19.41 17.80 21.73
N PRO A 72 -20.06 16.84 22.41
CA PRO A 72 -21.09 17.13 23.42
C PRO A 72 -20.54 17.85 24.66
N LEU A 73 -19.33 17.51 25.12
CA LEU A 73 -18.69 18.19 26.25
C LEU A 73 -18.36 19.65 25.94
N ILE A 74 -17.85 19.92 24.73
CA ILE A 74 -17.61 21.28 24.27
C ILE A 74 -18.94 22.02 24.08
N GLY A 75 -19.96 21.35 23.54
CA GLY A 75 -21.28 21.93 23.37
C GLY A 75 -21.96 22.30 24.69
N MET A 76 -21.71 21.54 25.76
CA MET A 76 -22.19 21.86 27.11
C MET A 76 -21.54 23.11 27.69
N ILE A 77 -20.26 23.36 27.41
CA ILE A 77 -19.54 24.56 27.87
C ILE A 77 -19.85 25.78 26.97
N GLY A 78 -20.06 25.55 25.66
CA GLY A 78 -20.37 26.57 24.66
C GLY A 78 -21.85 26.92 24.54
N GLY A 79 -22.75 26.25 25.27
CA GLY A 79 -24.19 26.53 25.26
C GLY A 79 -24.96 26.08 24.02
N VAL A 80 -24.31 25.40 23.06
CA VAL A 80 -24.94 24.84 21.86
C VAL A 80 -24.32 23.47 21.55
N PRO A 81 -25.10 22.41 21.24
CA PRO A 81 -24.58 21.06 21.01
C PRO A 81 -23.53 20.94 19.90
N ASP A 82 -23.53 21.89 18.97
CA ASP A 82 -22.57 22.03 17.88
C ASP A 82 -21.94 23.43 17.92
N LEU A 83 -20.62 23.50 17.79
CA LEU A 83 -19.92 24.77 17.63
C LEU A 83 -20.45 25.56 16.42
N SER A 84 -21.08 24.89 15.44
CA SER A 84 -21.77 25.50 14.30
C SER A 84 -22.82 26.55 14.69
N GLY A 85 -23.41 26.44 15.89
CA GLY A 85 -24.41 27.37 16.39
C GLY A 85 -23.88 28.62 17.09
N LEU A 86 -22.59 28.67 17.45
CA LEU A 86 -21.99 29.81 18.16
C LEU A 86 -21.60 30.98 17.25
N LEU A 87 -21.49 30.75 15.93
CA LEU A 87 -21.05 31.73 14.94
C LEU A 87 -21.79 31.59 13.60
N THR A 88 -23.06 31.19 13.63
CA THR A 88 -23.90 31.15 12.44
C THR A 88 -24.37 32.56 12.12
N ILE A 89 -23.61 33.30 11.30
CA ILE A 89 -24.09 34.57 10.75
C ILE A 89 -24.80 34.26 9.44
N THR A 90 -26.13 34.21 9.48
CA THR A 90 -26.99 33.95 8.33
C THR A 90 -27.01 35.18 7.42
N PHE A 91 -26.11 35.24 6.43
CA PHE A 91 -26.20 36.19 5.33
C PHE A 91 -26.80 35.48 4.12
N ASN A 92 -28.02 35.89 3.73
CA ASN A 92 -28.62 35.58 2.43
C ASN A 92 -28.63 34.09 2.05
N ASN A 93 -29.19 33.22 2.89
CA ASN A 93 -29.28 31.75 2.71
C ASN A 93 -27.95 30.97 2.75
N SER A 94 -26.83 31.60 3.11
CA SER A 94 -25.55 30.89 3.30
C SER A 94 -25.20 30.80 4.79
N THR A 95 -25.09 29.57 5.29
CA THR A 95 -24.80 29.27 6.70
C THR A 95 -23.29 29.05 6.85
N ILE A 96 -22.53 30.12 7.13
CA ILE A 96 -21.09 30.00 7.41
C ILE A 96 -20.93 29.57 8.87
N SER A 97 -20.65 28.30 9.10
CA SER A 97 -20.46 27.72 10.43
C SER A 97 -18.99 27.71 10.80
N PHE A 98 -18.48 28.80 11.39
CA PHE A 98 -17.08 28.86 11.89
C PHE A 98 -16.78 27.76 12.91
N GLY A 99 -17.78 27.31 13.66
CA GLY A 99 -17.60 26.24 14.61
C GLY A 99 -17.46 24.84 14.02
N ALA A 100 -17.96 24.57 12.80
CA ALA A 100 -17.70 23.30 12.13
C ALA A 100 -16.20 23.15 11.80
N ILE A 101 -15.55 24.26 11.43
CA ILE A 101 -14.11 24.30 11.17
C ILE A 101 -13.34 24.10 12.48
N LEU A 102 -13.75 24.75 13.56
CA LEU A 102 -13.13 24.58 14.87
C LEU A 102 -13.30 23.14 15.40
N ASN A 103 -14.46 22.52 15.21
CA ASN A 103 -14.72 21.12 15.55
C ASN A 103 -13.80 20.19 14.73
N ALA A 104 -13.71 20.40 13.41
CA ALA A 104 -12.82 19.63 12.55
C ALA A 104 -11.35 19.76 12.96
N LEU A 105 -10.91 20.95 13.39
CA LEU A 105 -9.55 21.18 13.90
C LEU A 105 -9.28 20.41 15.20
N ILE A 106 -10.25 20.40 16.12
CA ILE A 106 -10.16 19.66 17.38
C ILE A 106 -10.12 18.15 17.11
N ASN A 107 -10.99 17.64 16.24
CA ASN A 107 -11.00 16.23 15.83
C ASN A 107 -9.68 15.82 15.15
N PHE A 108 -9.13 16.66 14.25
CA PHE A 108 -7.83 16.41 13.64
C PHE A 108 -6.71 16.32 14.68
N LEU A 109 -6.67 17.25 15.63
CA LEU A 109 -5.67 17.24 16.69
C LEU A 109 -5.82 15.99 17.58
N LEU A 110 -7.06 15.57 17.88
CA LEU A 110 -7.35 14.39 18.67
C LEU A 110 -6.89 13.11 17.97
N ILE A 111 -7.16 12.96 16.67
CA ILE A 111 -6.66 11.84 15.84
C ILE A 111 -5.14 11.82 15.83
N GLY A 112 -4.49 12.97 15.60
CA GLY A 112 -3.04 13.09 15.61
C GLY A 112 -2.41 12.68 16.93
N VAL A 113 -2.96 13.15 18.06
CA VAL A 113 -2.49 12.81 19.40
C VAL A 113 -2.72 11.33 19.72
N ALA A 114 -3.90 10.79 19.39
CA ALA A 114 -4.23 9.39 19.64
C ALA A 114 -3.33 8.44 18.85
N VAL A 115 -3.11 8.71 17.56
CA VAL A 115 -2.20 7.91 16.71
C VAL A 115 -0.76 8.07 17.19
N TYR A 116 -0.33 9.28 17.54
CA TYR A 116 1.01 9.49 18.10
C TYR A 116 1.23 8.71 19.39
N PHE A 117 0.27 8.74 20.31
CA PHE A 117 0.40 8.07 21.59
C PHE A 117 0.26 6.53 21.49
N CYS A 118 -0.70 6.04 20.71
CA CYS A 118 -0.99 4.61 20.62
C CYS A 118 -0.10 3.86 19.61
N VAL A 119 0.46 4.54 18.60
CA VAL A 119 1.21 3.90 17.52
C VAL A 119 2.65 4.41 17.49
N ILE A 120 2.85 5.72 17.44
CA ILE A 120 4.20 6.29 17.24
C ILE A 120 5.06 6.13 18.50
N LEU A 121 4.54 6.39 19.70
CA LEU A 121 5.29 6.21 20.96
C LEU A 121 5.73 4.77 21.23
N PRO A 122 4.87 3.73 21.12
CA PRO A 122 5.33 2.36 21.32
C PRO A 122 6.29 1.92 20.21
N ILE A 123 6.05 2.32 18.96
CA ILE A 123 7.00 2.04 17.88
C ILE A 123 8.33 2.71 18.18
N ASN A 124 8.37 4.01 18.50
CA ASN A 124 9.62 4.71 18.80
C ASN A 124 10.33 4.12 20.02
N LYS A 125 9.58 3.70 21.05
CA LYS A 125 10.12 3.06 22.25
C LYS A 125 10.65 1.64 22.00
N LEU A 126 10.00 0.88 21.11
CA LEU A 126 10.48 -0.42 20.68
C LEU A 126 11.71 -0.25 19.81
N ARG A 127 11.67 0.65 18.83
CA ARG A 127 12.80 1.05 17.98
C ARG A 127 14.03 1.51 18.77
N ASP A 128 13.86 2.20 19.89
CA ASP A 128 14.98 2.54 20.78
C ASP A 128 15.59 1.31 21.50
N LEU A 129 14.79 0.25 21.72
CA LEU A 129 15.23 -1.03 22.29
C LEU A 129 15.74 -2.02 21.21
N THR A 130 15.21 -1.91 19.99
CA THR A 130 15.57 -2.64 18.79
C THR A 130 16.31 -1.77 17.79
N ALA A 131 17.05 -0.74 18.22
CA ALA A 131 17.86 0.08 17.32
C ALA A 131 18.95 -0.77 16.61
N ALA A 132 19.26 -1.95 17.15
CA ALA A 132 20.07 -3.00 16.52
C ALA A 132 19.30 -3.91 15.52
N GLN A 133 17.97 -3.77 15.44
CA GLN A 133 17.03 -4.53 14.63
C GLN A 133 16.31 -3.63 13.59
N ASP A 134 16.26 -2.32 13.81
CA ASP A 134 15.83 -1.33 12.80
C ASP A 134 16.82 -1.22 11.63
N GLU A 135 18.11 -1.44 11.87
CA GLU A 135 19.10 -1.70 10.80
C GLU A 135 18.81 -3.01 10.04
N ALA A 136 17.98 -3.90 10.60
CA ALA A 136 17.53 -5.14 9.95
C ALA A 136 16.22 -4.96 9.16
N GLU A 137 15.32 -4.05 9.55
CA GLU A 137 14.10 -3.70 8.78
C GLU A 137 14.39 -2.72 7.63
N ALA A 138 15.32 -1.77 7.81
CA ALA A 138 15.94 -1.03 6.70
C ALA A 138 16.78 -1.94 5.77
N LYS A 139 17.00 -3.19 6.18
CA LYS A 139 17.57 -4.30 5.38
C LYS A 139 16.49 -5.26 4.83
N GLU A 140 15.25 -5.24 5.33
CA GLU A 140 14.14 -6.04 4.82
C GLU A 140 13.47 -5.37 3.62
N GLU A 141 13.42 -4.04 3.57
CA GLU A 141 13.60 -3.35 2.29
C GLU A 141 15.05 -3.59 1.84
N GLY A 142 15.30 -4.79 1.30
CA GLY A 142 16.60 -5.17 0.77
C GLY A 142 17.16 -4.04 -0.11
N PRO A 143 18.51 -3.94 -0.21
CA PRO A 143 19.21 -2.72 -0.64
C PRO A 143 18.43 -2.06 -1.75
N SER A 144 17.98 -0.83 -1.51
CA SER A 144 17.17 -0.05 -2.47
C SER A 144 17.74 -0.28 -3.85
N VAL A 145 16.88 -0.39 -4.86
CA VAL A 145 17.33 -0.54 -6.26
C VAL A 145 18.44 0.48 -6.56
N GLU A 146 18.41 1.64 -5.91
CA GLU A 146 19.46 2.65 -5.93
C GLU A 146 20.82 2.18 -5.37
N GLU A 147 20.89 1.51 -4.22
CA GLU A 147 22.14 0.97 -3.66
C GLU A 147 22.74 -0.15 -4.53
N GLN A 148 21.91 -1.04 -5.06
CA GLN A 148 22.36 -2.09 -5.99
C GLN A 148 22.83 -1.48 -7.31
N MET A 149 22.14 -0.46 -7.80
CA MET A 149 22.56 0.32 -8.97
C MET A 149 23.86 1.08 -8.71
N LEU A 150 24.01 1.70 -7.54
CA LEU A 150 25.23 2.43 -7.13
C LEU A 150 26.42 1.48 -7.03
N ALA A 151 26.25 0.30 -6.43
CA ALA A 151 27.27 -0.75 -6.36
C ALA A 151 27.65 -1.24 -7.77
N THR A 152 26.65 -1.54 -8.61
CA THR A 152 26.89 -1.98 -10.01
C THR A 152 27.61 -0.92 -10.83
N LEU A 153 27.26 0.37 -10.66
CA LEU A 153 27.91 1.47 -11.36
C LEU A 153 29.35 1.71 -10.87
N GLN A 154 29.66 1.39 -9.61
CA GLN A 154 31.03 1.41 -9.09
C GLN A 154 31.87 0.29 -9.68
N GLU A 155 31.33 -0.93 -9.75
CA GLU A 155 31.99 -2.07 -10.40
C GLU A 155 32.27 -1.79 -11.89
N ILE A 156 31.27 -1.29 -12.63
CA ILE A 156 31.46 -0.89 -14.04
C ILE A 156 32.52 0.21 -14.18
N ARG A 157 32.57 1.18 -13.26
CA ARG A 157 33.59 2.25 -13.27
C ARG A 157 34.99 1.68 -13.08
N ASP A 158 35.17 0.75 -12.16
CA ASP A 158 36.47 0.17 -11.86
C ASP A 158 36.95 -0.77 -12.97
N GLU A 159 36.05 -1.53 -13.58
CA GLU A 159 36.34 -2.35 -14.77
C GLU A 159 36.75 -1.48 -15.97
N LEU A 160 36.05 -0.37 -16.23
CA LEU A 160 36.42 0.56 -17.30
C LEU A 160 37.75 1.25 -17.03
N LYS A 161 38.05 1.62 -15.78
CA LYS A 161 39.33 2.24 -15.42
C LYS A 161 40.50 1.25 -15.60
N LYS A 162 40.29 -0.01 -15.24
CA LYS A 162 41.26 -1.10 -15.45
C LYS A 162 41.48 -1.40 -16.93
N SER A 163 40.40 -1.44 -17.73
CA SER A 163 40.49 -1.67 -19.18
C SER A 163 41.13 -0.49 -19.91
N ASN A 164 40.81 0.76 -19.56
CA ASN A 164 41.37 1.95 -20.20
C ASN A 164 42.84 2.18 -19.82
N GLY A 165 43.26 1.77 -18.63
CA GLY A 165 44.68 1.77 -18.22
C GLY A 165 45.53 0.66 -18.87
N SER A 166 44.90 -0.36 -19.47
CA SER A 166 45.58 -1.48 -20.14
C SER A 166 45.70 -1.30 -21.66
N ILE A 167 45.10 -0.24 -22.23
CA ILE A 167 45.11 0.07 -23.68
C ILE A 167 46.11 1.23 -23.99
N GLY A 168 46.76 1.81 -22.97
CA GLY A 168 47.78 2.85 -23.09
C GLY A 168 49.21 2.32 -23.03
#